data_AF-A0A532EKR1-F1
#
_entry.id   AF-A0A532EKR1-F1
#
_cell.length_a   1.000
_cell.length_b   1.000
_cell.length_c   1.000
_cell.angle_alpha   90.00
_cell.angle_beta   90.00
_cell.angle_gamma   90.00
#
_symmetry.space_group_name_H-M   'P 1'
#
loop_
_entity.id
_entity.type
_entity.pdbx_description
1 polymer ?
#
loop_
_entity_poly.entity_id
_entity_poly.type
_entity_poly.pdbx_seq_one_letter_code
_entity_poly.pdbx_strand_id
1 'polypeptide(L)'
;MLPRHNVNTAPASPINGTRCDTSLQNRINDMGRAIAREAGMFNAPVTRPIGALYAWMERLDRWGYVTVGFSLLGISIGIFAHSWLVFARSVNEHSFLLNAITLVNNLLLVVILLELFRTIVRFLETDILRVEPYLAVGIIACIRRMLTASAELGDLRNVTAEFFANYLKDVALDTITVTLLIVGIYILRARPIRSDQHDVPLGSEKKD
;
A
#
# COMPACT_ATOMS: atom_id res chain seq x y z
N MET A 1 69.90 67.89 -21.53
CA MET A 1 71.02 68.30 -20.65
C MET A 1 70.44 69.03 -19.44
N LEU A 2 70.64 68.44 -18.25
CA LEU A 2 70.48 68.92 -16.85
C LEU A 2 69.08 69.37 -16.34
N PRO A 3 68.79 69.26 -15.01
CA PRO A 3 69.35 68.37 -13.99
C PRO A 3 68.31 67.63 -13.11
N ARG A 4 68.76 66.50 -12.54
CA ARG A 4 68.13 65.80 -11.41
C ARG A 4 68.24 66.65 -10.14
N HIS A 5 67.15 66.77 -9.38
CA HIS A 5 67.20 67.14 -7.97
C HIS A 5 67.04 65.90 -7.09
N ASN A 6 67.88 65.85 -6.07
CA ASN A 6 68.19 64.74 -5.17
C ASN A 6 67.49 64.92 -3.79
N VAL A 7 67.50 63.82 -3.02
CA VAL A 7 67.45 63.68 -1.55
C VAL A 7 66.10 63.41 -0.88
N ASN A 8 65.82 62.11 -0.70
CA ASN A 8 65.69 61.35 0.56
C ASN A 8 64.93 61.91 1.80
N THR A 9 64.22 60.95 2.42
CA THR A 9 63.93 60.72 3.87
C THR A 9 62.68 61.32 4.51
N ALA A 10 61.70 60.44 4.79
CA ALA A 10 60.84 60.51 5.98
C ALA A 10 60.64 59.09 6.54
N PRO A 11 60.83 58.86 7.86
CA PRO A 11 60.78 57.54 8.48
C PRO A 11 59.36 57.08 8.85
N ALA A 12 59.22 55.76 8.97
CA ALA A 12 58.03 55.03 9.38
C ALA A 12 57.53 55.41 10.79
N SER A 13 56.20 55.38 10.96
CA SER A 13 55.56 55.26 12.27
C SER A 13 54.35 54.31 12.17
N PRO A 14 54.35 53.16 12.88
CA PRO A 14 53.21 52.25 12.93
C PRO A 14 52.35 52.57 14.16
N ILE A 15 51.16 53.15 13.96
CA ILE A 15 50.22 53.43 15.06
C ILE A 15 49.12 52.37 15.08
N ASN A 16 49.48 51.23 15.68
CA ASN A 16 48.69 50.41 16.61
C ASN A 16 47.14 50.51 16.54
N GLY A 17 46.52 49.79 15.61
CA GLY A 17 45.05 49.68 15.47
C GLY A 17 44.44 48.32 15.85
N THR A 18 45.22 47.33 16.31
CA THR A 18 44.77 45.92 16.33
C THR A 18 44.46 45.34 17.71
N ARG A 19 44.58 46.10 18.81
CA ARG A 19 44.39 45.55 20.17
C ARG A 19 42.94 45.54 20.67
N CYS A 20 42.04 46.33 20.09
CA CYS A 20 40.62 46.40 20.51
C CYS A 20 39.71 45.38 19.81
N ASP A 21 40.17 44.70 18.77
CA ASP A 21 39.35 43.72 18.05
C ASP A 21 39.39 42.32 18.67
N THR A 22 40.51 41.91 19.27
CA THR A 22 40.69 40.51 19.68
C THR A 22 39.79 40.10 20.85
N SER A 23 39.51 41.03 21.78
CA SER A 23 38.63 40.72 22.93
C SER A 23 37.16 40.69 22.52
N LEU A 24 36.74 41.59 21.62
CA LEU A 24 35.39 41.58 21.06
C LEU A 24 35.15 40.34 20.19
N GLN A 25 36.13 39.98 19.37
CA GLN A 25 36.06 38.79 18.53
C GLN A 25 35.97 37.51 19.37
N ASN A 26 36.75 37.40 20.45
CA ASN A 26 36.64 36.26 21.37
C ASN A 26 35.29 36.20 22.07
N ARG A 27 34.72 37.35 22.49
CA ARG A 27 33.39 37.40 23.10
C ARG A 27 32.28 37.00 22.14
N ILE A 28 32.38 37.38 20.86
CA ILE A 28 31.44 36.97 19.80
C ILE A 28 31.54 35.45 19.56
N ASN A 29 32.76 34.92 19.50
CA ASN A 29 32.99 33.48 19.35
C ASN A 29 32.47 32.67 20.55
N ASP A 30 32.63 33.17 21.78
CA ASP A 30 32.10 32.54 22.99
C ASP A 30 30.57 32.59 23.06
N MET A 31 29.97 33.70 22.63
CA MET A 31 28.52 33.83 22.54
C MET A 31 27.93 32.89 21.47
N GLY A 32 28.61 32.75 20.33
CA GLY A 32 28.24 31.77 19.29
C GLY A 32 28.31 30.32 19.79
N ARG A 33 29.31 29.98 20.61
CA ARG A 33 29.44 28.65 21.25
C ARG A 33 28.36 28.39 22.30
N ALA A 34 27.93 29.41 23.05
CA ALA A 34 26.83 29.29 24.01
C ALA A 34 25.49 29.04 23.30
N ILE A 35 25.21 29.78 22.22
CA ILE A 35 23.99 29.62 21.41
C ILE A 35 23.97 28.24 20.72
N ALA A 36 25.11 27.78 20.21
CA ALA A 36 25.22 26.44 19.60
C ALA A 36 24.99 25.30 20.61
N ARG A 37 25.37 25.49 21.88
CA ARG A 37 25.11 24.53 22.96
C ARG A 37 23.63 24.48 23.36
N GLU A 38 22.94 25.63 23.39
CA GLU A 38 21.49 25.67 23.61
C GLU A 38 20.71 25.06 22.44
N ALA A 39 21.10 25.36 21.19
CA ALA A 39 20.47 24.79 20.00
C ALA A 39 20.67 23.26 19.89
N GLY A 40 21.79 22.74 20.37
CA GLY A 40 22.07 21.29 20.42
C GLY A 40 21.25 20.52 21.46
N MET A 41 20.74 21.19 22.50
CA MET A 41 19.97 20.54 23.57
C MET A 41 18.50 20.30 23.18
N PHE A 42 17.97 21.08 22.22
CA PHE A 42 16.63 20.90 21.64
C PHE A 42 16.59 19.84 20.52
N ASN A 43 17.65 19.06 20.31
CA ASN A 43 17.67 17.96 19.33
C ASN A 43 17.80 16.59 20.02
N ALA A 44 17.11 16.41 21.15
CA ALA A 44 16.87 15.07 21.68
C ALA A 44 15.81 14.38 20.80
N PRO A 45 16.10 13.23 20.17
CA PRO A 45 15.09 12.48 19.43
C PRO A 45 14.03 11.93 20.40
N VAL A 46 12.91 12.64 20.54
CA VAL A 46 11.69 12.19 21.25
C VAL A 46 10.95 11.15 20.37
N THR A 47 11.61 10.06 20.00
CA THR A 47 11.01 9.00 19.17
C THR A 47 11.45 7.62 19.67
N ARG A 48 10.96 7.18 20.84
CA ARG A 48 11.30 5.85 21.39
C ARG A 48 10.16 4.92 21.87
N PRO A 49 8.86 5.29 21.94
CA PRO A 49 7.81 4.30 22.19
C PRO A 49 6.95 3.90 20.97
N ILE A 50 6.77 4.79 19.99
CA ILE A 50 5.76 4.56 18.92
C ILE A 50 6.29 3.61 17.83
N GLY A 51 7.60 3.65 17.51
CA GLY A 51 8.22 2.77 16.52
C GLY A 51 8.18 1.28 16.91
N ALA A 52 8.29 0.97 18.21
CA ALA A 52 8.14 -0.39 18.71
C ALA A 52 6.71 -0.92 18.55
N LEU A 53 5.70 -0.05 18.74
CA LEU A 53 4.31 -0.40 18.55
C LEU A 53 3.98 -0.65 17.06
N TYR A 54 4.49 0.19 16.17
CA TYR A 54 4.34 0.00 14.72
C TYR A 54 4.99 -1.29 14.24
N ALA A 55 6.21 -1.60 14.70
CA ALA A 55 6.91 -2.84 14.35
C ALA A 55 6.20 -4.11 14.87
N TRP A 56 5.53 -4.02 16.03
CA TRP A 56 4.70 -5.11 16.56
C TRP A 56 3.42 -5.30 15.75
N MET A 57 2.75 -4.20 15.38
CA MET A 57 1.54 -4.23 14.57
C MET A 57 1.79 -4.81 13.17
N GLU A 58 2.88 -4.40 12.52
CA GLU A 58 3.28 -4.93 11.21
C GLU A 58 3.56 -6.44 11.26
N ARG A 59 4.17 -6.91 12.36
CA ARG A 59 4.43 -8.33 12.55
C ARG A 59 3.11 -9.09 12.77
N LEU A 60 2.18 -8.57 13.56
CA LEU A 60 0.87 -9.20 13.76
C LEU A 60 0.05 -9.30 12.47
N ASP A 61 0.07 -8.25 11.65
CA ASP A 61 -0.63 -8.22 10.36
C ASP A 61 -0.13 -9.34 9.43
N ARG A 62 1.20 -9.46 9.29
CA ARG A 62 1.83 -10.50 8.48
C ARG A 62 1.51 -11.91 8.97
N TRP A 63 1.50 -12.14 10.28
CA TRP A 63 1.14 -13.44 10.86
C TRP A 63 -0.34 -13.77 10.70
N GLY A 64 -1.22 -12.77 10.82
CA GLY A 64 -2.66 -12.89 10.61
C GLY A 64 -2.97 -13.42 9.22
N TYR A 65 -2.46 -12.76 8.17
CA TYR A 65 -2.72 -13.19 6.79
C TYR A 65 -2.16 -14.57 6.47
N VAL A 66 -0.94 -14.90 6.96
CA VAL A 66 -0.37 -16.24 6.77
C VAL A 66 -1.28 -17.31 7.39
N THR A 67 -1.75 -17.06 8.62
CA THR A 67 -2.65 -17.99 9.32
C THR A 67 -3.96 -18.17 8.56
N VAL A 68 -4.59 -17.07 8.12
CA VAL A 68 -5.84 -17.12 7.34
C VAL A 68 -5.63 -17.87 6.01
N GLY A 69 -4.53 -17.60 5.31
CA GLY A 69 -4.18 -18.30 4.07
C GLY A 69 -4.05 -19.80 4.27
N PHE A 70 -3.33 -20.23 5.31
CA PHE A 70 -3.21 -21.65 5.67
C PHE A 70 -4.55 -22.28 6.07
N SER A 71 -5.39 -21.58 6.85
CA SER A 71 -6.72 -22.07 7.21
C SER A 71 -7.61 -22.28 5.99
N LEU A 72 -7.63 -21.32 5.06
CA LEU A 72 -8.42 -21.42 3.84
C LEU A 72 -7.94 -22.56 2.94
N LEU A 73 -6.62 -22.70 2.79
CA LEU A 73 -6.04 -23.80 2.03
C LEU A 73 -6.37 -25.16 2.66
N GLY A 74 -6.21 -25.27 3.98
CA GLY A 74 -6.54 -26.50 4.73
C GLY A 74 -8.01 -26.91 4.60
N ILE A 75 -8.93 -25.96 4.77
CA ILE A 75 -10.37 -26.21 4.62
C ILE A 75 -10.70 -26.61 3.17
N SER A 76 -10.13 -25.91 2.19
CA SER A 76 -10.34 -26.21 0.76
C SER A 76 -9.91 -27.64 0.43
N ILE A 77 -8.71 -28.04 0.87
CA ILE A 77 -8.19 -29.40 0.69
C ILE A 77 -9.09 -30.42 1.40
N GLY A 78 -9.53 -30.12 2.62
CA GLY A 78 -10.42 -31.00 3.38
C GLY A 78 -11.75 -31.26 2.68
N ILE A 79 -12.44 -30.19 2.26
CA ILE A 79 -13.73 -30.29 1.55
C ILE A 79 -13.54 -31.00 0.21
N PHE A 80 -12.46 -30.68 -0.52
CA PHE A 80 -12.15 -31.32 -1.79
C PHE A 80 -11.94 -32.83 -1.64
N ALA A 81 -11.09 -33.25 -0.70
CA ALA A 81 -10.80 -34.66 -0.45
C ALA A 81 -12.07 -35.41 -0.02
N HIS A 82 -12.84 -34.84 0.91
CA HIS A 82 -14.10 -35.44 1.36
C HIS A 82 -15.10 -35.61 0.20
N SER A 83 -15.30 -34.56 -0.59
CA SER A 83 -16.25 -34.58 -1.71
C SER A 83 -15.85 -35.59 -2.79
N TRP A 84 -14.55 -35.69 -3.08
CA TRP A 84 -14.02 -36.68 -4.02
C TRP A 84 -14.21 -38.11 -3.52
N LEU A 85 -13.92 -38.38 -2.24
CA LEU A 85 -14.08 -39.70 -1.64
C LEU A 85 -15.55 -40.16 -1.62
N VAL A 86 -16.49 -39.26 -1.30
CA VAL A 86 -17.92 -39.54 -1.33
C VAL A 86 -18.36 -39.87 -2.75
N PHE A 87 -18.00 -39.02 -3.72
CA PHE A 87 -18.36 -39.25 -5.12
C PHE A 87 -17.81 -40.56 -5.67
N ALA A 88 -16.53 -40.88 -5.41
CA ALA A 88 -15.90 -42.11 -5.87
C ALA A 88 -16.61 -43.38 -5.35
N ARG A 89 -17.17 -43.34 -4.14
CA ARG A 89 -17.97 -44.46 -3.59
C ARG A 89 -19.35 -44.54 -4.22
N SER A 90 -19.94 -43.39 -4.53
CA SER A 90 -21.29 -43.27 -5.08
C SER A 90 -21.43 -43.60 -6.57
N VAL A 91 -20.33 -43.84 -7.30
CA VAL A 91 -20.37 -44.21 -8.74
C VAL A 91 -21.13 -45.52 -9.00
N ASN A 92 -21.23 -46.40 -8.01
CA ASN A 92 -21.92 -47.70 -8.14
C ASN A 92 -23.44 -47.64 -7.83
N GLU A 93 -23.98 -46.46 -7.48
CA GLU A 93 -25.39 -46.29 -7.13
C GLU A 93 -26.22 -45.73 -8.30
N HIS A 94 -27.52 -46.05 -8.35
CA HIS A 94 -28.44 -45.61 -9.42
C HIS A 94 -28.69 -44.08 -9.45
N SER A 95 -28.16 -43.33 -8.47
CA SER A 95 -28.35 -41.89 -8.26
C SER A 95 -27.14 -41.04 -8.66
N PHE A 96 -26.40 -41.45 -9.70
CA PHE A 96 -25.22 -40.74 -10.20
C PHE A 96 -25.43 -39.24 -10.45
N LEU A 97 -26.54 -38.85 -11.10
CA LEU A 97 -26.80 -37.44 -11.44
C LEU A 97 -26.90 -36.54 -10.20
N LEU A 98 -27.58 -37.00 -9.14
CA LEU A 98 -27.75 -36.22 -7.92
C LEU A 98 -26.40 -36.03 -7.21
N ASN A 99 -25.60 -37.10 -7.13
CA ASN A 99 -24.28 -37.06 -6.52
C ASN A 99 -23.29 -36.20 -7.33
N ALA A 100 -23.40 -36.19 -8.66
CA ALA A 100 -22.61 -35.32 -9.52
C ALA A 100 -22.93 -33.83 -9.31
N ILE A 101 -24.21 -33.46 -9.18
CA ILE A 101 -24.62 -32.07 -8.89
C ILE A 101 -24.08 -31.63 -7.53
N THR A 102 -24.19 -32.47 -6.50
CA THR A 102 -23.64 -32.19 -5.17
C THR A 102 -22.11 -32.03 -5.21
N LEU A 103 -21.41 -32.86 -5.98
CA LEU A 103 -19.97 -32.71 -6.18
C LEU A 103 -19.63 -31.35 -6.81
N VAL A 104 -20.33 -30.95 -7.87
CA VAL A 104 -20.10 -29.65 -8.52
C VAL A 104 -20.35 -28.50 -7.56
N ASN A 105 -21.40 -28.55 -6.74
CA ASN A 105 -21.66 -27.53 -5.73
C ASN A 105 -20.51 -27.41 -4.71
N ASN A 106 -20.00 -28.54 -4.21
CA ASN A 106 -18.87 -28.55 -3.28
C ASN A 106 -17.57 -28.09 -3.96
N LEU A 107 -17.35 -28.42 -5.23
CA LEU A 107 -16.20 -27.96 -5.99
C LEU A 107 -16.28 -26.46 -6.27
N LEU A 108 -17.47 -25.92 -6.54
CA LEU A 108 -17.70 -24.49 -6.69
C LEU A 108 -17.34 -23.76 -5.40
N LEU A 109 -17.75 -24.30 -4.24
CA LEU A 109 -17.32 -23.80 -2.93
C LEU A 109 -15.78 -23.85 -2.76
N VAL A 110 -15.13 -24.96 -3.13
CA VAL A 110 -13.66 -25.08 -3.06
C VAL A 110 -12.97 -24.06 -3.95
N VAL A 111 -13.45 -23.85 -5.19
CA VAL A 111 -12.90 -22.85 -6.11
C VAL A 111 -13.06 -21.43 -5.54
N ILE A 112 -14.21 -21.13 -4.94
CA ILE A 112 -14.47 -19.89 -4.20
C ILE A 112 -13.46 -19.71 -3.06
N LEU A 113 -13.14 -20.76 -2.29
CA LEU A 113 -12.13 -20.68 -1.21
C LEU A 113 -10.71 -20.51 -1.75
N LEU A 114 -10.33 -21.23 -2.82
CA LEU A 114 -9.01 -21.12 -3.46
C LEU A 114 -8.79 -19.74 -4.08
N GLU A 115 -9.83 -19.15 -4.65
CA GLU A 115 -9.76 -17.77 -5.12
C GLU A 115 -9.58 -16.80 -3.94
N LEU A 116 -10.09 -17.12 -2.73
CA LEU A 116 -9.89 -16.29 -1.52
C LEU A 116 -8.43 -16.31 -1.10
N PHE A 117 -7.87 -17.52 -1.07
CA PHE A 117 -6.46 -17.73 -0.80
C PHE A 117 -5.62 -16.91 -1.78
N ARG A 118 -5.92 -16.98 -3.08
CA ARG A 118 -5.21 -16.19 -4.10
C ARG A 118 -5.34 -14.69 -3.89
N THR A 119 -6.50 -14.18 -3.48
CA THR A 119 -6.66 -12.76 -3.15
C THR A 119 -5.84 -12.33 -1.93
N ILE A 120 -5.74 -13.18 -0.89
CA ILE A 120 -4.93 -12.91 0.31
C ILE A 120 -3.44 -12.93 -0.03
N VAL A 121 -2.98 -13.89 -0.83
CA VAL A 121 -1.58 -13.96 -1.27
C VAL A 121 -1.21 -12.72 -2.09
N ARG A 122 -2.08 -12.30 -3.03
CA ARG A 122 -1.84 -11.08 -3.81
C ARG A 122 -1.76 -9.82 -2.94
N PHE A 123 -2.58 -9.74 -1.89
CA PHE A 123 -2.50 -8.65 -0.92
C PHE A 123 -1.15 -8.66 -0.17
N LEU A 124 -0.68 -9.85 0.22
CA LEU A 124 0.60 -10.05 0.92
C LEU A 124 1.82 -9.69 0.07
N GLU A 125 1.75 -9.94 -1.24
CA GLU A 125 2.86 -9.69 -2.17
C GLU A 125 2.99 -8.20 -2.52
N THR A 126 1.86 -7.48 -2.56
CA THR A 126 1.91 -6.09 -3.00
C THR A 126 2.37 -5.12 -1.93
N ASP A 127 2.08 -5.29 -0.62
CA ASP A 127 2.48 -4.44 0.56
C ASP A 127 2.31 -2.90 0.42
N ILE A 128 2.05 -2.39 -0.78
CA ILE A 128 1.85 -1.01 -1.20
C ILE A 128 0.55 -0.95 -2.01
N LEU A 129 -0.38 -0.13 -1.51
CA LEU A 129 -1.73 0.08 -2.04
C LEU A 129 -1.70 0.78 -3.40
N ARG A 130 -1.30 0.06 -4.46
CA ARG A 130 -1.56 0.50 -5.83
C ARG A 130 -3.05 0.35 -6.09
N VAL A 131 -3.68 1.46 -6.49
CA VAL A 131 -5.14 1.55 -6.60
C VAL A 131 -5.70 0.55 -7.62
N GLU A 132 -4.95 0.28 -8.70
CA GLU A 132 -5.36 -0.62 -9.78
C GLU A 132 -5.48 -2.11 -9.35
N PRO A 133 -4.45 -2.77 -8.79
CA PRO A 133 -4.58 -4.15 -8.31
C PRO A 133 -5.54 -4.26 -7.12
N TYR A 134 -5.64 -3.23 -6.27
CA TYR A 134 -6.57 -3.23 -5.15
C TYR A 134 -8.04 -3.24 -5.62
N LEU A 135 -8.41 -2.41 -6.61
CA LEU A 135 -9.76 -2.45 -7.17
C LEU A 135 -10.06 -3.77 -7.89
N ALA A 136 -9.08 -4.36 -8.57
CA ALA A 136 -9.26 -5.67 -9.21
C ALA A 136 -9.57 -6.77 -8.17
N VAL A 137 -8.87 -6.79 -7.04
CA VAL A 137 -9.16 -7.73 -5.94
C VAL A 137 -10.55 -7.47 -5.34
N GLY A 138 -10.95 -6.20 -5.20
CA GLY A 138 -12.28 -5.82 -4.74
C GLY A 138 -13.40 -6.34 -5.65
N ILE A 139 -13.25 -6.22 -6.97
CA ILE A 139 -14.22 -6.74 -7.94
C ILE A 139 -14.31 -8.27 -7.82
N ILE A 140 -13.18 -8.97 -7.73
CA ILE A 140 -13.16 -10.44 -7.61
C ILE A 140 -13.89 -10.89 -6.34
N ALA A 141 -13.68 -10.18 -5.22
CA ALA A 141 -14.38 -10.47 -3.96
C ALA A 141 -15.90 -10.28 -4.08
N CYS A 142 -16.34 -9.24 -4.78
CA CYS A 142 -17.76 -8.93 -4.98
C CYS A 142 -18.45 -9.94 -5.92
N ILE A 143 -17.83 -10.27 -7.05
CA ILE A 143 -18.35 -11.30 -7.99
C ILE A 143 -18.55 -12.64 -7.27
N ARG A 144 -17.61 -13.00 -6.40
CA ARG A 144 -17.73 -14.24 -5.63
C ARG A 144 -18.93 -14.25 -4.71
N ARG A 145 -19.18 -13.16 -3.98
CA ARG A 145 -20.34 -13.03 -3.09
C ARG A 145 -21.64 -13.17 -3.88
N MET A 146 -21.70 -12.57 -5.06
CA MET A 146 -22.84 -12.68 -5.99
C MET A 146 -23.10 -14.14 -6.44
N LEU A 147 -22.04 -14.87 -6.79
CA LEU A 147 -22.14 -16.28 -7.19
C LEU A 147 -22.58 -17.17 -6.02
N THR A 148 -22.02 -16.97 -4.83
CA THR A 148 -22.43 -17.72 -3.63
C THR A 148 -23.90 -17.47 -3.29
N ALA A 149 -24.34 -16.21 -3.29
CA ALA A 149 -25.72 -15.85 -3.01
C ALA A 149 -26.71 -16.47 -4.02
N SER A 150 -26.31 -16.62 -5.28
CA SER A 150 -27.11 -17.28 -6.31
C SER A 150 -27.23 -18.79 -6.09
N ALA A 151 -26.15 -19.43 -5.60
CA ALA A 151 -26.15 -20.85 -5.28
C ALA A 151 -26.99 -21.17 -4.04
N GLU A 152 -26.91 -20.32 -3.00
CA GLU A 152 -27.70 -20.47 -1.78
C GLU A 152 -29.22 -20.40 -2.05
N LEU A 153 -29.66 -19.54 -2.97
CA LEU A 153 -31.07 -19.50 -3.41
C LEU A 153 -31.57 -20.81 -4.00
N GLY A 154 -30.71 -21.48 -4.79
CA GLY A 154 -31.08 -22.72 -5.45
C GLY A 154 -31.35 -23.86 -4.48
N ASP A 155 -30.77 -23.80 -3.28
CA ASP A 155 -30.86 -24.85 -2.26
C ASP A 155 -31.99 -24.62 -1.23
N LEU A 156 -32.48 -23.38 -1.09
CA LEU A 156 -33.51 -23.01 -0.12
C LEU A 156 -34.93 -23.46 -0.57
N ARG A 157 -35.29 -24.71 -0.27
CA ARG A 157 -36.60 -25.32 -0.59
C ARG A 157 -37.78 -24.88 0.31
N ASN A 158 -37.57 -24.06 1.34
CA ASN A 158 -38.63 -23.57 2.24
C ASN A 158 -38.37 -22.11 2.66
N VAL A 159 -38.97 -21.16 1.95
CA VAL A 159 -38.78 -19.71 2.18
C VAL A 159 -39.96 -19.12 2.93
N THR A 160 -39.72 -18.63 4.15
CA THR A 160 -40.63 -17.73 4.86
C THR A 160 -40.50 -16.32 4.28
N ALA A 161 -41.59 -15.54 4.25
CA ALA A 161 -41.62 -14.18 3.70
C ALA A 161 -40.54 -13.25 4.30
N GLU A 162 -40.19 -13.42 5.57
CA GLU A 162 -39.18 -12.62 6.27
C GLU A 162 -37.74 -12.94 5.81
N PHE A 163 -37.42 -14.22 5.59
CA PHE A 163 -36.14 -14.65 5.03
C PHE A 163 -35.96 -14.13 3.60
N PHE A 164 -37.03 -14.17 2.79
CA PHE A 164 -36.99 -13.64 1.44
C PHE A 164 -36.73 -12.13 1.42
N ALA A 165 -37.37 -11.36 2.31
CA ALA A 165 -37.16 -9.92 2.41
C ALA A 165 -35.72 -9.55 2.83
N ASN A 166 -35.13 -10.30 3.76
CA ASN A 166 -33.74 -10.10 4.17
C ASN A 166 -32.76 -10.53 3.07
N TYR A 167 -33.03 -11.64 2.40
CA TYR A 167 -32.24 -12.10 1.26
C TYR A 167 -32.23 -11.06 0.12
N LEU A 168 -33.39 -10.51 -0.24
CA LEU A 168 -33.49 -9.45 -1.25
C LEU A 168 -32.65 -8.21 -0.88
N LYS A 169 -32.60 -7.85 0.42
CA LYS A 169 -31.75 -6.75 0.89
C LYS A 169 -30.26 -7.09 0.75
N ASP A 170 -29.85 -8.28 1.13
CA ASP A 170 -28.45 -8.72 1.03
C ASP A 170 -27.96 -8.73 -0.42
N VAL A 171 -28.79 -9.24 -1.35
CA VAL A 171 -28.46 -9.22 -2.79
C VAL A 171 -28.48 -7.81 -3.37
N ALA A 172 -29.39 -6.95 -2.93
CA ALA A 172 -29.40 -5.55 -3.35
C ALA A 172 -28.11 -4.84 -2.91
N LEU A 173 -27.62 -5.08 -1.69
CA LEU A 173 -26.37 -4.52 -1.18
C LEU A 173 -25.16 -5.00 -1.99
N ASP A 174 -25.09 -6.29 -2.31
CA ASP A 174 -24.00 -6.83 -3.13
C ASP A 174 -24.02 -6.22 -4.55
N THR A 175 -25.19 -6.13 -5.18
CA THR A 175 -25.37 -5.52 -6.51
C THR A 175 -24.97 -4.04 -6.55
N ILE A 176 -25.37 -3.27 -5.53
CA ILE A 176 -24.99 -1.85 -5.40
C ILE A 176 -23.47 -1.73 -5.23
N THR A 177 -22.85 -2.60 -4.41
CA THR A 177 -21.41 -2.60 -4.17
C THR A 177 -20.61 -2.88 -5.44
N VAL A 178 -21.01 -3.91 -6.22
CA VAL A 178 -20.40 -4.21 -7.52
C VAL A 178 -20.51 -3.00 -8.46
N THR A 179 -21.71 -2.40 -8.55
CA THR A 179 -21.97 -1.25 -9.42
C THR A 179 -21.08 -0.06 -9.03
N LEU A 180 -20.96 0.23 -7.74
CA LEU A 180 -20.10 1.30 -7.23
C LEU A 180 -18.62 1.05 -7.54
N LEU A 181 -18.14 -0.20 -7.42
CA LEU A 181 -16.77 -0.57 -7.77
C LEU A 181 -16.49 -0.37 -9.27
N ILE A 182 -17.43 -0.74 -10.14
CA ILE A 182 -17.31 -0.55 -11.59
C ILE A 182 -17.21 0.95 -11.91
N VAL A 183 -18.06 1.78 -11.31
CA VAL A 183 -18.01 3.24 -11.46
C VAL A 183 -16.67 3.79 -10.95
N GLY A 184 -16.18 3.29 -9.82
CA GLY A 184 -14.87 3.66 -9.27
C GLY A 184 -13.71 3.36 -10.22
N ILE A 185 -13.66 2.15 -10.80
CA ILE A 185 -12.66 1.79 -11.83
C ILE A 185 -12.79 2.69 -13.04
N TYR A 186 -14.01 2.98 -13.48
CA TYR A 186 -14.26 3.80 -14.67
C TYR A 186 -13.67 5.20 -14.49
N ILE A 187 -13.89 5.81 -13.31
CA ILE A 187 -13.32 7.13 -12.97
C ILE A 187 -11.79 7.06 -12.84
N LEU A 188 -11.26 6.00 -12.23
CA LEU A 188 -9.82 5.83 -12.05
C LEU A 188 -9.08 5.68 -13.39
N ARG A 189 -9.68 4.94 -14.34
CA ARG A 189 -9.11 4.72 -15.67
C ARG A 189 -9.23 5.95 -16.58
N ALA A 190 -10.15 6.87 -16.28
CA ALA A 190 -10.34 8.10 -17.02
C ALA A 190 -9.30 9.20 -16.73
N ARG A 191 -8.29 8.95 -15.88
CA ARG A 191 -7.16 9.85 -15.63
C ARG A 191 -5.97 9.48 -16.53
N PRO A 192 -5.81 10.03 -17.75
CA PRO A 192 -4.58 9.87 -18.51
C PRO A 192 -3.41 10.49 -17.73
N ILE A 193 -2.34 9.72 -17.52
CA ILE A 193 -1.08 10.19 -16.96
C ILE A 193 -0.62 11.36 -17.84
N ARG A 194 -0.51 12.56 -17.25
CA ARG A 194 0.03 13.73 -17.95
C ARG A 194 1.51 13.46 -18.20
N SER A 195 1.87 13.08 -19.42
CA SER A 195 3.26 13.08 -19.87
C SER A 195 3.66 14.54 -20.05
N ASP A 196 4.22 15.11 -18.99
CA ASP A 196 4.76 16.47 -19.02
C ASP A 196 5.99 16.47 -19.93
N GLN A 197 5.72 16.75 -21.20
CA GLN A 197 6.52 17.53 -22.13
C GLN A 197 7.78 18.14 -21.48
N HIS A 198 8.91 17.43 -21.58
CA HIS A 198 10.23 18.05 -21.65
C HIS A 198 10.84 17.68 -23.00
N ASP A 199 10.11 18.04 -24.06
CA ASP A 199 10.72 18.28 -25.35
C ASP A 199 11.51 19.59 -25.18
N VAL A 200 12.73 19.46 -24.65
CA VAL A 200 13.72 20.52 -24.71
C VAL A 200 13.86 20.83 -26.20
N PRO A 201 13.52 22.04 -26.68
CA PRO A 201 13.84 22.41 -28.04
C PRO A 201 15.35 22.31 -28.14
N LEU A 202 15.86 21.52 -29.09
CA LEU A 202 17.25 21.56 -29.50
C LEU A 202 17.53 22.97 -30.03
N GLY A 203 17.88 23.84 -29.10
CA GLY A 203 18.29 25.21 -29.34
C GLY A 203 19.59 25.18 -30.12
N SER A 204 19.45 25.46 -31.41
CA SER A 204 20.44 26.10 -32.27
C SER A 204 21.84 25.49 -32.27
N GLU A 205 22.03 24.55 -33.19
CA GLU A 205 23.24 24.54 -34.03
C GLU A 205 23.36 25.91 -34.69
N LYS A 206 24.16 26.81 -34.10
CA LYS A 206 24.60 28.04 -34.74
C LYS A 206 25.94 27.75 -35.42
N LYS A 207 25.85 27.30 -36.66
CA LYS A 207 26.91 27.40 -37.65
C LYS A 207 26.94 28.86 -38.12
N ASP A 208 28.15 29.39 -38.30
CA ASP A 208 28.52 30.72 -38.80
C ASP A 208 28.83 31.79 -37.73
#